data_AF-A0A381ZV97-F1
#
_entry.id   AF-A0A381ZV97-F1
#
_cell.length_a   1.000
_cell.length_b   1.000
_cell.length_c   1.000
_cell.angle_alpha   90.00
_cell.angle_beta   90.00
_cell.angle_gamma   90.00
#
_symmetry.space_group_name_H-M   'P 1'
#
loop_
_entity.id
_entity.type
_entity.pdbx_description
1 polymer ?
#
loop_
_entity_poly.entity_id
_entity_poly.type
_entity_poly.pdbx_seq_one_letter_code
_entity_poly.pdbx_strand_id
1 'polypeptide(L)'
;VGEDMRISKLLVVLIVLSLLLSPLASFPVQASDPNEPDGDDDNDGDGYDSNRDGTISIEERYTNLEEYNNNTNPNDKDTDDGGAWDGWEVYYDFNPRNDTDDLIDSDSDSMANNIEFYWDSDPFDSDTDQDGMPDGWEDLYSDRLLEGCGLDPTDGSDKFDDPDNDGSDNLREYQEDTDPCDPDSDDDGDPDGE
;
A
#
# COMPACT_ATOMS: atom_id res chain seq x y z
N VAL A 1 -3.91 58.48 30.75
CA VAL A 1 -4.60 57.22 31.12
C VAL A 1 -5.46 56.81 29.93
N GLY A 2 -4.94 56.01 29.01
CA GLY A 2 -5.68 55.71 27.77
C GLY A 2 -4.96 54.93 26.67
N GLU A 3 -3.70 54.51 26.82
CA GLU A 3 -2.98 53.79 25.75
C GLU A 3 -2.62 52.32 26.06
N ASP A 4 -2.65 51.87 27.32
CA ASP A 4 -2.22 50.49 27.65
C ASP A 4 -3.29 49.39 27.40
N MET A 5 -4.53 49.77 27.10
CA MET A 5 -5.64 48.80 27.05
C MET A 5 -5.96 48.27 25.64
N ARG A 6 -5.28 48.79 24.59
CA ARG A 6 -5.48 48.35 23.20
C ARG A 6 -4.51 47.24 22.77
N ILE A 7 -3.30 47.23 23.32
CA ILE A 7 -2.26 46.25 22.96
C ILE A 7 -2.60 44.86 23.51
N SER A 8 -3.18 44.78 24.72
CA SER A 8 -3.55 43.51 25.33
C SER A 8 -4.63 42.74 24.56
N LYS A 9 -5.63 43.42 23.99
CA LYS A 9 -6.69 42.75 23.21
C LYS A 9 -6.21 42.28 21.84
N LEU A 10 -5.34 43.06 21.19
CA LEU A 10 -4.79 42.69 19.88
C LEU A 10 -3.85 41.49 19.98
N LEU A 11 -3.07 41.41 21.06
CA LEU A 11 -2.13 40.32 21.31
C LEU A 11 -2.85 39.01 21.66
N VAL A 12 -3.97 39.09 22.39
CA VAL A 12 -4.85 37.92 22.63
C VAL A 12 -5.50 37.44 21.33
N VAL A 13 -5.96 38.34 20.47
CA VAL A 13 -6.52 37.96 19.15
C VAL A 13 -5.47 37.30 18.26
N LEU A 14 -4.23 37.81 18.23
CA LEU A 14 -3.14 37.21 17.46
C LEU A 14 -2.71 35.83 18.00
N ILE A 15 -2.69 35.63 19.32
CA ILE A 15 -2.41 34.31 19.92
C ILE A 15 -3.52 33.31 19.58
N VAL A 16 -4.79 33.72 19.69
CA VAL A 16 -5.92 32.87 19.29
C VAL A 16 -5.89 32.56 17.79
N LEU A 17 -5.56 33.54 16.94
CA LEU A 17 -5.43 33.32 15.50
C LEU A 17 -4.25 32.39 15.16
N SER A 18 -3.14 32.47 15.88
CA SER A 18 -1.98 31.59 15.70
C SER A 18 -2.25 30.16 16.17
N LEU A 19 -3.14 29.97 17.14
CA LEU A 19 -3.63 28.66 17.57
C LEU A 19 -4.69 28.08 16.62
N LEU A 20 -5.34 28.91 15.80
CA LEU A 20 -6.27 28.49 14.75
C LEU A 20 -5.58 28.21 13.41
N LEU A 21 -4.33 28.64 13.25
CA LEU A 21 -3.48 28.44 12.07
C LEU A 21 -2.33 27.46 12.33
N SER A 22 -2.33 26.78 13.48
CA SER A 22 -1.41 25.66 13.70
C SER A 22 -1.79 24.50 12.77
N PRO A 23 -0.81 23.75 12.22
CA PRO A 23 -1.06 22.59 11.36
C PRO A 23 -1.76 21.41 12.07
N LEU A 24 -2.14 21.58 13.33
CA LEU A 24 -2.91 20.63 14.15
C LEU A 24 -4.42 20.89 14.14
N ALA A 25 -4.90 21.90 13.41
CA ALA A 25 -6.31 21.92 13.03
C ALA A 25 -6.51 20.91 11.90
N SER A 26 -6.54 19.62 12.26
CA SER A 26 -7.22 18.62 11.44
C SER A 26 -8.66 19.11 11.32
N PHE A 27 -9.02 19.61 10.14
CA PHE A 27 -10.41 19.76 9.81
C PHE A 27 -11.03 18.37 9.98
N PRO A 28 -12.22 18.24 10.59
CA PRO A 28 -12.90 16.97 10.51
C PRO A 28 -12.93 16.59 9.03
N VAL A 29 -12.38 15.42 8.72
CA VAL A 29 -12.56 14.78 7.41
C VAL A 29 -14.03 14.96 7.07
N GLN A 30 -14.33 15.42 5.85
CA GLN A 30 -15.70 15.59 5.41
C GLN A 30 -16.32 14.22 5.16
N ALA A 31 -16.38 13.39 6.20
CA ALA A 31 -17.20 12.21 6.23
C ALA A 31 -18.62 12.64 5.85
N SER A 32 -19.18 11.94 4.88
CA SER A 32 -20.55 12.12 4.42
C SER A 32 -21.46 12.18 5.65
N ASP A 33 -22.41 13.12 5.70
CA ASP A 33 -23.41 13.08 6.78
C ASP A 33 -24.18 11.77 6.61
N PRO A 34 -24.25 10.88 7.62
CA PRO A 34 -24.90 9.57 7.49
C PRO A 34 -26.42 9.68 7.26
N ASN A 35 -26.96 10.91 7.22
CA ASN A 35 -28.34 11.22 6.87
C ASN A 35 -28.50 11.79 5.45
N GLU A 36 -27.40 11.95 4.69
CA GLU A 36 -27.44 12.23 3.26
C GLU A 36 -27.89 10.96 2.50
N PRO A 37 -28.62 11.10 1.39
CA PRO A 37 -29.14 9.96 0.63
C PRO A 37 -28.09 9.27 -0.27
N ASP A 38 -26.80 9.59 -0.09
CA ASP A 38 -25.66 9.12 -0.88
C ASP A 38 -24.83 8.04 -0.17
N GLY A 39 -25.33 7.46 0.93
CA GLY A 39 -24.61 6.45 1.69
C GLY A 39 -24.27 5.17 0.91
N ASP A 40 -25.03 4.84 -0.14
CA ASP A 40 -24.78 3.69 -1.04
C ASP A 40 -23.88 4.07 -2.24
N ASP A 41 -23.56 5.36 -2.40
CA ASP A 41 -22.61 5.82 -3.41
C ASP A 41 -21.17 5.55 -2.93
N ASP A 42 -20.26 5.43 -3.88
CA ASP A 42 -18.82 5.19 -3.67
C ASP A 42 -18.15 6.11 -4.69
N ASN A 43 -17.73 7.27 -4.18
CA ASN A 43 -17.48 8.47 -4.96
C ASN A 43 -16.08 8.51 -5.58
N ASP A 44 -15.10 7.95 -4.87
CA ASP A 44 -13.72 7.84 -5.31
C ASP A 44 -13.41 6.47 -5.93
N GLY A 45 -14.19 5.43 -5.67
CA GLY A 45 -14.04 4.13 -6.33
C GLY A 45 -12.82 3.40 -5.82
N ASP A 46 -12.64 3.35 -4.52
CA ASP A 46 -11.48 2.78 -3.81
C ASP A 46 -11.75 1.38 -3.20
N GLY A 47 -12.94 0.83 -3.41
CA GLY A 47 -13.26 -0.56 -3.09
C GLY A 47 -12.27 -1.57 -3.71
N TYR A 48 -12.17 -2.76 -3.12
CA TYR A 48 -11.16 -3.77 -3.44
C TYR A 48 -11.77 -5.01 -4.09
N ASP A 49 -11.20 -5.45 -5.22
CA ASP A 49 -11.60 -6.66 -5.97
C ASP A 49 -11.09 -7.93 -5.26
N SER A 50 -11.68 -8.21 -4.10
CA SER A 50 -11.28 -9.33 -3.24
C SER A 50 -11.31 -10.71 -3.91
N ASN A 51 -12.09 -10.86 -4.98
CA ASN A 51 -12.23 -12.11 -5.71
C ASN A 51 -11.40 -12.17 -7.00
N ARG A 52 -10.76 -11.06 -7.37
CA ARG A 52 -9.86 -10.90 -8.52
C ARG A 52 -10.50 -11.30 -9.86
N ASP A 53 -11.80 -11.03 -10.04
CA ASP A 53 -12.50 -11.28 -11.32
C ASP A 53 -12.36 -10.12 -12.33
N GLY A 54 -11.67 -9.05 -11.93
CA GLY A 54 -11.40 -7.86 -12.71
C GLY A 54 -12.53 -6.84 -12.64
N THR A 55 -13.52 -7.02 -11.76
CA THR A 55 -14.64 -6.11 -11.58
C THR A 55 -15.00 -5.90 -10.12
N ILE A 56 -15.04 -4.64 -9.67
CA ILE A 56 -15.59 -4.29 -8.36
C ILE A 56 -17.11 -4.54 -8.37
N SER A 57 -17.53 -5.60 -7.69
CA SER A 57 -18.95 -5.90 -7.46
C SER A 57 -19.57 -4.94 -6.45
N ILE A 58 -20.89 -4.97 -6.27
CA ILE A 58 -21.55 -4.09 -5.29
C ILE A 58 -21.17 -4.43 -3.84
N GLU A 59 -20.78 -5.68 -3.59
CA GLU A 59 -20.32 -6.16 -2.29
C GLU A 59 -18.85 -5.81 -1.99
N GLU A 60 -18.10 -5.36 -3.00
CA GLU A 60 -16.67 -5.00 -2.93
C GLU A 60 -16.43 -3.50 -2.95
N ARG A 61 -17.50 -2.70 -3.03
CA ARG A 61 -17.40 -1.25 -2.94
C ARG A 61 -17.10 -0.86 -1.50
N TYR A 62 -16.36 0.22 -1.35
CA TYR A 62 -16.22 0.89 -0.08
C TYR A 62 -17.04 2.18 -0.15
N THR A 63 -18.24 2.11 0.45
CA THR A 63 -19.28 3.14 0.27
C THR A 63 -19.06 4.34 1.17
N ASN A 64 -19.64 5.49 0.79
CA ASN A 64 -19.63 6.71 1.58
C ASN A 64 -20.11 6.47 3.04
N LEU A 65 -21.03 5.51 3.27
CA LEU A 65 -21.49 5.13 4.61
C LEU A 65 -20.43 4.34 5.39
N GLU A 66 -19.72 3.42 4.73
CA GLU A 66 -18.61 2.66 5.32
C GLU A 66 -17.47 3.60 5.68
N GLU A 67 -17.16 4.53 4.80
CA GLU A 67 -16.18 5.58 5.05
C GLU A 67 -16.54 6.45 6.24
N TYR A 68 -17.80 6.87 6.35
CA TYR A 68 -18.26 7.60 7.53
C TYR A 68 -18.05 6.79 8.82
N ASN A 69 -18.32 5.48 8.79
CA ASN A 69 -18.17 4.59 9.94
C ASN A 69 -16.69 4.37 10.33
N ASN A 70 -15.80 4.34 9.35
CA ASN A 70 -14.35 4.23 9.55
C ASN A 70 -13.63 5.58 9.67
N ASN A 71 -14.37 6.69 9.50
CA ASN A 71 -13.88 8.06 9.53
C ASN A 71 -12.81 8.38 8.47
N THR A 72 -12.98 7.81 7.28
CA THR A 72 -12.24 8.11 6.07
C THR A 72 -12.95 9.18 5.24
N ASN A 73 -12.35 9.59 4.12
CA ASN A 73 -12.81 10.71 3.29
C ASN A 73 -13.46 10.22 1.98
N PRO A 74 -14.79 10.42 1.79
CA PRO A 74 -15.54 9.89 0.65
C PRO A 74 -15.31 10.52 -0.70
N ASN A 75 -14.13 11.06 -0.92
CA ASN A 75 -13.70 11.61 -2.20
C ASN A 75 -12.18 11.44 -2.36
N ASP A 76 -11.56 10.56 -1.58
CA ASP A 76 -10.12 10.41 -1.42
C ASP A 76 -9.80 8.96 -1.08
N LYS A 77 -9.21 8.26 -2.05
CA LYS A 77 -9.03 6.81 -2.01
C LYS A 77 -8.12 6.30 -0.90
N ASP A 78 -7.26 7.17 -0.39
CA ASP A 78 -6.16 6.87 0.52
C ASP A 78 -6.14 8.00 1.55
N THR A 79 -6.92 7.84 2.63
CA THR A 79 -7.20 8.91 3.59
C THR A 79 -5.97 9.32 4.39
N ASP A 80 -5.01 8.42 4.58
CA ASP A 80 -3.80 8.68 5.37
C ASP A 80 -2.53 8.90 4.55
N ASP A 81 -2.63 8.85 3.21
CA ASP A 81 -1.53 8.99 2.25
C ASP A 81 -0.43 7.90 2.44
N GLY A 82 -0.81 6.71 2.95
CA GLY A 82 0.09 5.59 3.24
C GLY A 82 0.49 4.76 2.00
N GLY A 83 -0.32 4.84 0.95
CA GLY A 83 -0.10 4.19 -0.33
C GLY A 83 -1.03 3.01 -0.61
N ALA A 84 -1.75 2.50 0.38
CA ALA A 84 -2.88 1.60 0.20
C ALA A 84 -4.21 2.38 0.12
N TRP A 85 -5.25 1.77 -0.47
CA TRP A 85 -6.58 2.39 -0.50
C TRP A 85 -7.41 2.01 0.73
N ASP A 86 -8.29 2.92 1.18
CA ASP A 86 -9.06 2.73 2.40
C ASP A 86 -9.90 1.44 2.34
N GLY A 87 -10.52 1.16 1.19
CA GLY A 87 -11.26 -0.07 0.94
C GLY A 87 -10.44 -1.35 1.04
N TRP A 88 -9.17 -1.32 0.58
CA TRP A 88 -8.24 -2.46 0.70
C TRP A 88 -7.78 -2.66 2.14
N GLU A 89 -7.43 -1.57 2.83
CA GLU A 89 -7.02 -1.61 4.22
C GLU A 89 -8.11 -2.17 5.12
N VAL A 90 -9.35 -1.73 4.93
CA VAL A 90 -10.50 -2.27 5.68
C VAL A 90 -10.73 -3.75 5.39
N TYR A 91 -10.50 -4.21 4.16
CA TYR A 91 -10.63 -5.63 3.82
C TYR A 91 -9.60 -6.49 4.57
N TYR A 92 -8.36 -6.02 4.71
CA TYR A 92 -7.27 -6.70 5.41
C TYR A 92 -7.18 -6.37 6.92
N ASP A 93 -8.17 -5.69 7.49
CA ASP A 93 -8.20 -5.26 8.90
C ASP A 93 -7.06 -4.29 9.30
N PHE A 94 -6.50 -3.54 8.35
CA PHE A 94 -5.62 -2.39 8.59
C PHE A 94 -6.42 -1.13 8.96
N ASN A 95 -5.72 -0.09 9.37
CA ASN A 95 -6.31 1.17 9.82
C ASN A 95 -6.12 2.28 8.77
N PRO A 96 -7.17 2.64 8.00
CA PRO A 96 -7.11 3.57 6.86
C PRO A 96 -6.98 5.05 7.24
N ARG A 97 -6.32 5.30 8.36
CA ARG A 97 -6.15 6.60 9.02
C ARG A 97 -4.77 6.72 9.65
N ASN A 98 -3.90 5.76 9.37
CA ASN A 98 -2.60 5.59 9.95
C ASN A 98 -1.65 4.90 8.96
N ASP A 99 -0.91 5.71 8.21
CA ASP A 99 0.18 5.32 7.30
C ASP A 99 1.30 4.42 7.87
N THR A 100 1.25 4.08 9.15
CA THR A 100 2.29 3.29 9.80
C THR A 100 2.14 1.80 9.50
N ASP A 101 0.91 1.28 9.33
CA ASP A 101 0.69 -0.12 8.99
C ASP A 101 1.02 -0.43 7.53
N ASP A 102 0.88 0.52 6.62
CA ASP A 102 1.32 0.43 5.22
C ASP A 102 2.78 0.00 5.08
N LEU A 103 3.62 0.46 6.01
CA LEU A 103 5.06 0.20 6.01
C LEU A 103 5.45 -1.03 6.84
N ILE A 104 4.48 -1.73 7.41
CA ILE A 104 4.72 -2.97 8.15
C ILE A 104 4.78 -4.13 7.16
N ASP A 105 5.72 -5.03 7.43
CA ASP A 105 5.82 -6.37 6.84
C ASP A 105 5.05 -7.32 7.77
N SER A 106 3.86 -7.74 7.35
CA SER A 106 2.88 -8.40 8.22
C SER A 106 3.08 -9.92 8.33
N ASP A 107 3.66 -10.54 7.31
CA ASP A 107 3.97 -11.99 7.22
C ASP A 107 5.46 -12.31 7.31
N SER A 108 6.32 -11.29 7.37
CA SER A 108 7.78 -11.37 7.56
C SER A 108 8.55 -11.92 6.36
N ASP A 109 8.12 -11.57 5.15
CA ASP A 109 8.72 -12.01 3.89
C ASP A 109 9.66 -10.96 3.25
N SER A 110 9.82 -9.80 3.89
CA SER A 110 10.58 -8.62 3.46
C SER A 110 9.86 -7.65 2.51
N MET A 111 8.56 -7.84 2.28
CA MET A 111 7.69 -6.90 1.58
C MET A 111 6.85 -6.09 2.58
N ALA A 112 6.56 -4.83 2.27
CA ALA A 112 5.68 -3.99 3.10
C ALA A 112 4.24 -4.03 2.57
N ASN A 113 3.24 -3.88 3.43
CA ASN A 113 1.82 -3.95 3.07
C ASN A 113 1.41 -3.01 1.91
N ASN A 114 2.00 -1.81 1.79
CA ASN A 114 1.69 -0.93 0.67
C ASN A 114 2.30 -1.39 -0.67
N ILE A 115 3.34 -2.20 -0.61
CA ILE A 115 3.89 -2.87 -1.78
C ILE A 115 3.05 -4.11 -2.11
N GLU A 116 2.56 -4.84 -1.11
CA GLU A 116 1.57 -5.90 -1.29
C GLU A 116 0.34 -5.39 -2.04
N PHE A 117 -0.18 -4.23 -1.64
CA PHE A 117 -1.26 -3.54 -2.34
C PHE A 117 -0.94 -3.24 -3.81
N TYR A 118 0.29 -2.84 -4.11
CA TYR A 118 0.71 -2.56 -5.49
C TYR A 118 0.70 -3.82 -6.36
N TRP A 119 1.11 -4.96 -5.81
CA TRP A 119 1.16 -6.25 -6.49
C TRP A 119 -0.19 -6.98 -6.52
N ASP A 120 -1.17 -6.53 -5.73
CA ASP A 120 -2.35 -7.33 -5.44
C ASP A 120 -1.94 -8.71 -4.89
N SER A 121 -0.93 -8.74 -4.01
CA SER A 121 -0.53 -9.92 -3.23
C SER A 121 -1.20 -9.92 -1.85
N ASP A 122 -1.12 -11.03 -1.10
CA ASP A 122 -1.74 -11.16 0.22
C ASP A 122 -0.74 -10.78 1.33
N PRO A 123 -0.94 -9.64 2.04
CA PRO A 123 -0.02 -9.18 3.09
C PRO A 123 0.10 -10.13 4.29
N PHE A 124 -0.68 -11.20 4.35
CA PHE A 124 -0.59 -12.22 5.39
C PHE A 124 -0.14 -13.60 4.86
N ASP A 125 0.28 -13.71 3.60
CA ASP A 125 0.80 -14.92 2.98
C ASP A 125 2.13 -14.64 2.26
N SER A 126 3.22 -15.14 2.82
CA SER A 126 4.58 -14.85 2.37
C SER A 126 4.98 -15.46 1.02
N ASP A 127 4.03 -16.02 0.26
CA ASP A 127 4.17 -16.77 -1.00
C ASP A 127 2.75 -16.88 -1.61
N THR A 128 2.25 -15.75 -2.11
CA THR A 128 0.86 -15.52 -2.52
C THR A 128 0.38 -16.55 -3.56
N ASP A 129 1.21 -16.83 -4.55
CA ASP A 129 0.90 -17.74 -5.65
C ASP A 129 1.34 -19.20 -5.43
N GLN A 130 1.93 -19.47 -4.25
CA GLN A 130 2.30 -20.80 -3.72
C GLN A 130 3.30 -21.50 -4.62
N ASP A 131 4.25 -20.70 -5.04
CA ASP A 131 5.25 -20.99 -6.00
C ASP A 131 6.46 -21.69 -5.37
N GLY A 132 6.77 -21.31 -4.14
CA GLY A 132 7.96 -21.68 -3.39
C GLY A 132 8.97 -20.53 -3.24
N MET A 133 8.77 -19.42 -3.93
CA MET A 133 9.50 -18.15 -3.81
C MET A 133 8.66 -17.16 -2.98
N PRO A 134 9.23 -16.38 -2.04
CA PRO A 134 8.48 -15.38 -1.30
C PRO A 134 8.20 -14.11 -2.11
N ASP A 135 7.04 -13.48 -1.89
CA ASP A 135 6.61 -12.26 -2.59
C ASP A 135 7.68 -11.16 -2.51
N GLY A 136 8.25 -10.94 -1.32
CA GLY A 136 9.32 -9.97 -1.10
C GLY A 136 10.63 -10.28 -1.83
N TRP A 137 10.91 -11.55 -2.15
CA TRP A 137 12.06 -11.93 -2.99
C TRP A 137 11.75 -11.69 -4.47
N GLU A 138 10.56 -12.04 -4.93
CA GLU A 138 10.13 -11.83 -6.31
C GLU A 138 10.05 -10.33 -6.64
N ASP A 139 9.53 -9.52 -5.73
CA ASP A 139 9.49 -8.06 -5.87
C ASP A 139 10.89 -7.42 -6.03
N LEU A 140 11.91 -7.98 -5.36
CA LEU A 140 13.30 -7.52 -5.49
C LEU A 140 13.83 -7.66 -6.93
N TYR A 141 13.35 -8.68 -7.64
CA TYR A 141 13.73 -9.00 -9.03
C TYR A 141 12.63 -8.65 -10.05
N SER A 142 11.59 -7.94 -9.61
CA SER A 142 10.50 -7.48 -10.47
C SER A 142 10.86 -6.28 -11.34
N ASP A 143 10.05 -6.06 -12.38
CA ASP A 143 10.16 -4.89 -13.27
C ASP A 143 9.88 -3.53 -12.57
N ARG A 144 9.45 -3.56 -11.31
CA ARG A 144 9.27 -2.36 -10.49
C ARG A 144 10.61 -1.70 -10.14
N LEU A 145 11.66 -2.50 -9.98
CA LEU A 145 13.01 -2.05 -9.67
C LEU A 145 13.88 -2.04 -10.94
N LEU A 146 14.84 -1.12 -11.01
CA LEU A 146 15.61 -0.85 -12.25
C LEU A 146 16.44 -2.05 -12.73
N GLU A 147 16.88 -2.90 -11.80
CA GLU A 147 17.76 -4.04 -12.07
C GLU A 147 16.99 -5.39 -12.02
N GLY A 148 15.66 -5.36 -11.99
CA GLY A 148 14.86 -6.58 -12.04
C GLY A 148 14.81 -7.21 -13.43
N CYS A 149 14.46 -8.49 -13.46
CA CYS A 149 14.29 -9.29 -14.68
C CYS A 149 12.85 -9.80 -14.87
N GLY A 150 11.91 -9.29 -14.07
CA GLY A 150 10.48 -9.36 -14.36
C GLY A 150 9.72 -10.45 -13.62
N LEU A 151 10.20 -10.86 -12.44
CA LEU A 151 9.43 -11.72 -11.53
C LEU A 151 8.17 -11.00 -11.04
N ASP A 152 7.13 -11.78 -10.76
CA ASP A 152 5.80 -11.30 -10.36
C ASP A 152 5.27 -12.16 -9.19
N PRO A 153 5.14 -11.61 -7.97
CA PRO A 153 4.62 -12.29 -6.78
C PRO A 153 3.24 -12.95 -6.90
N THR A 154 2.55 -12.75 -8.02
CA THR A 154 1.20 -13.27 -8.26
C THR A 154 1.13 -14.25 -9.44
N ASP A 155 2.27 -14.55 -10.10
CA ASP A 155 2.37 -15.47 -11.23
C ASP A 155 3.35 -16.63 -10.96
N GLY A 156 2.90 -17.62 -10.20
CA GLY A 156 3.72 -18.78 -9.85
C GLY A 156 4.03 -19.75 -10.99
N SER A 157 3.86 -19.32 -12.24
CA SER A 157 4.44 -19.96 -13.41
C SER A 157 5.84 -19.45 -13.76
N ASP A 158 6.23 -18.27 -13.27
CA ASP A 158 7.53 -17.65 -13.51
C ASP A 158 8.69 -18.37 -12.79
N LYS A 159 8.44 -19.20 -11.76
CA LYS A 159 9.47 -20.09 -11.19
C LYS A 159 10.23 -20.95 -12.20
N PHE A 160 9.62 -21.22 -13.35
CA PHE A 160 10.18 -22.06 -14.40
C PHE A 160 10.89 -21.26 -15.48
N ASP A 161 10.84 -19.93 -15.40
CA ASP A 161 11.54 -19.05 -16.32
C ASP A 161 13.02 -18.96 -15.94
N ASP A 162 13.82 -18.57 -16.93
CA ASP A 162 15.28 -18.46 -16.91
C ASP A 162 15.61 -17.12 -17.59
N PRO A 163 15.45 -15.99 -16.86
CA PRO A 163 15.47 -14.66 -17.46
C PRO A 163 16.82 -14.28 -18.07
N ASP A 164 17.90 -14.77 -17.48
CA ASP A 164 19.28 -14.46 -17.86
C ASP A 164 19.89 -15.49 -18.83
N ASN A 165 19.22 -16.64 -19.02
CA ASN A 165 19.52 -17.72 -19.96
C ASN A 165 20.79 -18.50 -19.60
N ASP A 166 21.04 -18.69 -18.31
CA ASP A 166 22.20 -19.40 -17.77
C ASP A 166 21.93 -20.92 -17.58
N GLY A 167 20.65 -21.31 -17.56
CA GLY A 167 20.19 -22.69 -17.43
C GLY A 167 19.69 -23.09 -16.04
N SER A 168 19.70 -22.17 -15.07
CA SER A 168 18.96 -22.24 -13.82
C SER A 168 17.55 -21.67 -14.00
N ASP A 169 16.59 -22.13 -13.20
CA ASP A 169 15.25 -21.54 -13.16
C ASP A 169 15.10 -20.71 -11.89
N ASN A 170 14.22 -19.71 -11.91
CA ASN A 170 14.06 -18.75 -10.79
C ASN A 170 13.93 -19.46 -9.42
N LEU A 171 13.17 -20.56 -9.33
CA LEU A 171 13.01 -21.30 -8.07
C LEU A 171 14.29 -21.98 -7.62
N ARG A 172 15.09 -22.52 -8.53
CA ARG A 172 16.41 -23.06 -8.19
C ARG A 172 17.33 -21.95 -7.69
N GLU A 173 17.31 -20.79 -8.32
CA GLU A 173 18.16 -19.66 -7.94
C GLU A 173 17.83 -19.13 -6.55
N TYR A 174 16.54 -18.98 -6.24
CA TYR A 174 16.09 -18.70 -4.89
C TYR A 174 16.60 -19.74 -3.87
N GLN A 175 16.56 -21.03 -4.21
CA GLN A 175 17.02 -22.11 -3.32
C GLN A 175 18.54 -22.18 -3.16
N GLU A 176 19.29 -21.68 -4.14
CA GLU A 176 20.75 -21.69 -4.17
C GLU A 176 21.37 -20.35 -3.75
N ASP A 177 20.54 -19.36 -3.40
CA ASP A 177 20.92 -17.98 -3.05
C ASP A 177 21.71 -17.29 -4.20
N THR A 178 21.31 -17.51 -5.45
CA THR A 178 21.86 -16.86 -6.66
C THR A 178 20.91 -15.76 -7.18
N ASP A 179 21.38 -14.94 -8.14
CA ASP A 179 20.66 -13.80 -8.71
C ASP A 179 20.01 -14.18 -10.05
N PRO A 180 18.67 -14.24 -10.16
CA PRO A 180 17.95 -14.63 -11.38
C PRO A 180 18.13 -13.70 -12.59
N CYS A 181 18.81 -12.59 -12.38
CA CYS A 181 19.12 -11.62 -13.42
C CYS A 181 20.61 -11.60 -13.78
N ASP A 182 21.46 -12.46 -13.19
CA ASP A 182 22.92 -12.51 -13.40
C ASP A 182 23.44 -13.94 -13.67
N PRO A 183 23.88 -14.25 -14.92
CA PRO A 183 24.27 -15.62 -15.33
C PRO A 183 25.45 -16.29 -14.62
N ASP A 184 26.09 -15.62 -13.67
CA ASP A 184 27.29 -16.05 -12.94
C ASP A 184 27.39 -15.23 -11.65
N SER A 185 26.49 -15.50 -10.69
CA SER A 185 26.29 -14.71 -9.48
C SER A 185 27.54 -14.52 -8.61
N ASP A 186 28.50 -15.46 -8.69
CA ASP A 186 29.73 -15.41 -7.89
C ASP A 186 31.00 -14.99 -8.69
N ASP A 187 30.82 -14.62 -9.96
CA ASP A 187 31.86 -14.18 -10.91
C ASP A 187 33.03 -15.20 -11.03
N ASP A 188 32.78 -16.50 -10.85
CA ASP A 188 33.84 -17.52 -10.89
C ASP A 188 34.11 -18.05 -12.31
N GLY A 189 33.20 -17.78 -13.24
CA GLY A 189 33.28 -18.10 -14.66
C GLY A 189 32.48 -19.34 -15.08
N ASP A 190 31.83 -20.04 -14.15
CA ASP A 190 30.85 -21.11 -14.40
C ASP A 190 29.43 -20.57 -14.12
N PRO A 191 28.43 -20.78 -15.00
CA PRO A 191 27.06 -20.33 -14.76
C PRO A 191 26.39 -21.02 -13.57
N ASP A 192 25.43 -20.36 -12.92
CA ASP A 192 24.67 -20.89 -11.78
C ASP A 192 23.90 -22.18 -12.16
N GLY A 193 23.49 -22.29 -13.42
CA GLY A 193 22.83 -23.46 -14.00
C GLY A 193 23.69 -24.76 -14.14
N GLU A 194 25.02 -24.74 -13.99
CA GLU A 194 25.92 -25.89 -14.27
C GLU A 194 26.31 -26.82 -13.09
#